data_AF-A0A7C2U890-F1
#
_entry.id   AF-A0A7C2U890-F1
#
_cell.length_a   1.000
_cell.length_b   1.000
_cell.length_c   1.000
_cell.angle_alpha   90.00
_cell.angle_beta   90.00
_cell.angle_gamma   90.00
#
_symmetry.space_group_name_H-M   'P 1'
#
loop_
_entity.id
_entity.type
_entity.pdbx_description
1 polymer ?
#
loop_
_entity_poly.entity_id
_entity_poly.type
_entity_poly.pdbx_seq_one_letter_code
_entity_poly.pdbx_strand_id
1 'polypeptide(L)'
;MKPFTGYFTFYWDEKAGKIWLEIDKWGDEFLYVNSLPAGVGSNDIGLDRGQLGSSRVVRFERSGPKVLLTQSNYEFRAVTDHPDERRAVRDSFAESVLWGFDVAAEEAGRVLVDAAAFFLRDAHDVTGVLRRTNQGQFGLDPSRCAFYLPRTRNFPQNSEVEATLTFTSDDPGFLVRTVVPTDQAVTVRQHHSFIQLPGPGYTPRVFDPRAGYFGMDYMDYATPVSEPI
;
A
#
# COMPACT_ATOMS: atom_id res chain seq x y z
N MET A 1 23.46 -0.69 -10.37
CA MET A 1 22.00 -0.77 -10.16
C MET A 1 21.34 -0.79 -11.52
N LYS A 2 20.33 -1.65 -11.73
CA LYS A 2 19.57 -1.73 -12.97
C LYS A 2 18.34 -0.81 -12.87
N PRO A 3 18.18 0.20 -13.75
CA PRO A 3 17.02 1.08 -13.71
C PRO A 3 15.75 0.40 -14.24
N PHE A 4 14.63 0.77 -13.65
CA PHE A 4 13.26 0.49 -14.11
C PHE A 4 12.55 1.83 -14.23
N THR A 5 12.44 2.36 -15.44
CA THR A 5 11.75 3.63 -15.72
C THR A 5 10.25 3.43 -15.86
N GLY A 6 9.46 4.40 -15.42
CA GLY A 6 8.00 4.34 -15.43
C GLY A 6 7.42 5.42 -14.53
N TYR A 7 6.32 5.14 -13.83
CA TYR A 7 5.61 6.14 -13.05
C TYR A 7 6.46 6.73 -11.92
N PHE A 8 6.96 5.88 -11.02
CA PHE A 8 8.11 6.19 -10.16
C PHE A 8 9.29 5.36 -10.62
N THR A 9 10.38 6.02 -11.01
CA THR A 9 11.62 5.31 -11.36
C THR A 9 12.15 4.59 -10.13
N PHE A 10 12.56 3.33 -10.29
CA PHE A 10 13.24 2.60 -9.23
C PHE A 10 14.43 1.82 -9.80
N TYR A 11 15.36 1.46 -8.93
CA TYR A 11 16.61 0.82 -9.32
C TYR A 11 16.81 -0.46 -8.52
N TRP A 12 17.04 -1.57 -9.22
CA TRP A 12 17.42 -2.83 -8.60
C TRP A 12 18.94 -2.87 -8.34
N ASP A 13 19.32 -2.99 -7.09
CA ASP A 13 20.70 -3.26 -6.68
C ASP A 13 20.86 -4.76 -6.40
N GLU A 14 21.29 -5.50 -7.42
CA GLU A 14 21.47 -6.95 -7.36
C GLU A 14 22.48 -7.39 -6.29
N LYS A 15 23.54 -6.60 -6.07
CA LYS A 15 24.57 -6.95 -5.09
C LYS A 15 24.07 -6.78 -3.66
N ALA A 16 23.27 -5.74 -3.42
CA ALA A 16 22.72 -5.46 -2.10
C ALA A 16 21.33 -6.11 -1.87
N GLY A 17 20.71 -6.68 -2.91
CA GLY A 17 19.40 -7.31 -2.83
C GLY A 17 18.25 -6.34 -2.54
N LYS A 18 18.35 -5.08 -2.99
CA LYS A 18 17.38 -4.03 -2.64
C LYS A 18 16.91 -3.18 -3.80
N ILE A 19 15.74 -2.58 -3.61
CA ILE A 19 15.16 -1.57 -4.51
C ILE A 19 15.40 -0.18 -3.92
N TRP A 20 16.01 0.67 -4.73
CA TRP A 20 16.07 2.11 -4.50
C TRP A 20 14.92 2.78 -5.25
N LEU A 21 14.18 3.66 -4.58
CA LEU A 21 13.06 4.39 -5.17
C LEU A 21 13.48 5.85 -5.40
N GLU A 22 13.22 6.37 -6.60
CA GLU A 22 13.35 7.78 -6.91
C GLU A 22 12.02 8.48 -6.66
N ILE A 23 12.05 9.58 -5.91
CA ILE A 23 10.89 10.40 -5.60
C ILE A 23 11.09 11.78 -6.21
N ASP A 24 10.20 12.12 -7.14
CA ASP A 24 10.24 13.33 -7.98
C ASP A 24 8.89 14.07 -8.03
N LYS A 25 7.82 13.49 -7.46
CA LYS A 25 6.44 14.00 -7.47
C LYS A 25 6.01 14.33 -6.04
N TRP A 26 6.28 15.56 -5.62
CA TRP A 26 6.06 16.03 -4.26
C TRP A 26 4.63 16.53 -4.07
N GLY A 27 3.92 16.04 -3.06
CA GLY A 27 2.54 16.43 -2.78
C GLY A 27 1.50 15.88 -3.75
N ASP A 28 1.91 15.36 -4.91
CA ASP A 28 1.04 14.68 -5.86
C ASP A 28 0.50 13.38 -5.25
N GLU A 29 -0.83 13.23 -5.28
CA GLU A 29 -1.49 12.03 -4.83
C GLU A 29 -1.45 10.93 -5.89
N PHE A 30 -1.25 9.70 -5.44
CA PHE A 30 -1.32 8.49 -6.22
C PHE A 30 -2.03 7.39 -5.43
N LEU A 31 -2.52 6.38 -6.15
CA LEU A 31 -3.17 5.24 -5.52
C LEU A 31 -2.10 4.19 -5.17
N TYR A 32 -2.08 3.77 -3.91
CA TYR A 32 -1.27 2.66 -3.42
C TYR A 32 -2.16 1.47 -3.07
N VAL A 33 -1.97 0.37 -3.81
CA VAL A 33 -2.72 -0.89 -3.62
C VAL A 33 -1.78 -2.01 -3.23
N ASN A 34 -2.23 -2.82 -2.27
CA ASN A 34 -1.60 -4.10 -1.95
C ASN A 34 -2.47 -5.26 -2.44
N SER A 35 -1.86 -6.38 -2.77
CA SER A 35 -2.59 -7.62 -3.04
C SER A 35 -1.75 -8.86 -2.75
N LEU A 36 -2.40 -10.04 -2.77
CA LEU A 36 -1.76 -11.35 -2.63
C LEU A 36 -1.78 -12.16 -3.93
N PRO A 37 -0.86 -11.95 -4.89
CA PRO A 37 -0.77 -12.78 -6.10
C PRO A 37 -0.56 -14.28 -5.82
N ALA A 38 -0.01 -14.63 -4.66
CA ALA A 38 0.00 -15.98 -4.12
C ALA A 38 -0.36 -15.94 -2.64
N GLY A 39 -1.53 -16.48 -2.29
CA GLY A 39 -2.04 -16.58 -0.92
C GLY A 39 -1.77 -17.94 -0.28
N VAL A 40 -2.45 -18.22 0.83
CA VAL A 40 -2.33 -19.45 1.63
C VAL A 40 -3.17 -20.60 1.06
N GLY A 41 -4.24 -20.28 0.32
CA GLY A 41 -5.08 -21.31 -0.33
C GLY A 41 -6.11 -21.94 0.60
N SER A 42 -6.65 -21.16 1.55
CA SER A 42 -7.74 -21.57 2.43
C SER A 42 -8.74 -20.43 2.59
N ASN A 43 -9.97 -20.66 2.11
CA ASN A 43 -11.05 -19.68 2.22
C ASN A 43 -11.37 -19.34 3.69
N ASP A 44 -11.26 -20.32 4.59
CA ASP A 44 -11.54 -20.15 6.02
C ASP A 44 -10.47 -19.30 6.73
N ILE A 45 -9.24 -19.30 6.22
CA ILE A 45 -8.18 -18.38 6.67
C ILE A 45 -8.37 -16.99 6.04
N GLY A 46 -8.91 -16.93 4.82
CA GLY A 46 -9.21 -15.66 4.13
C GLY A 46 -7.98 -14.94 3.57
N LEU A 47 -6.94 -15.70 3.21
CA LEU A 47 -5.72 -15.20 2.56
C LEU A 47 -5.61 -15.80 1.15
N ASP A 48 -6.55 -15.43 0.29
CA ASP A 48 -6.73 -16.06 -1.02
C ASP A 48 -5.83 -15.48 -2.11
N ARG A 49 -5.56 -16.32 -3.12
CA ARG A 49 -4.83 -15.90 -4.31
C ARG A 49 -5.62 -14.82 -5.07
N GLY A 50 -4.98 -13.69 -5.35
CA GLY A 50 -5.56 -12.55 -6.06
C GLY A 50 -6.38 -11.62 -5.18
N GLN A 51 -6.40 -11.84 -3.86
CA GLN A 51 -7.10 -10.97 -2.93
C GLN A 51 -6.49 -9.57 -2.94
N LEU A 52 -7.34 -8.56 -3.12
CA LEU A 52 -6.96 -7.16 -2.93
C LEU A 52 -6.88 -6.87 -1.43
N GLY A 53 -5.82 -6.15 -1.04
CA GLY A 53 -5.68 -5.57 0.28
C GLY A 53 -6.29 -4.17 0.31
N SER A 54 -5.72 -3.29 1.12
CA SER A 54 -6.16 -1.90 1.16
C SER A 54 -5.82 -1.16 -0.12
N SER A 55 -6.70 -0.24 -0.50
CA SER A 55 -6.50 0.78 -1.53
C SER A 55 -6.43 2.14 -0.85
N ARG A 56 -5.33 2.86 -1.00
CA ARG A 56 -5.04 4.08 -0.24
C ARG A 56 -4.64 5.21 -1.19
N VAL A 57 -5.22 6.39 -1.04
CA VAL A 57 -4.70 7.59 -1.70
C VAL A 57 -3.58 8.15 -0.84
N VAL A 58 -2.38 8.23 -1.42
CA VAL A 58 -1.15 8.58 -0.70
C VAL A 58 -0.35 9.61 -1.48
N ARG A 59 0.51 10.34 -0.79
CA ARG A 59 1.46 11.29 -1.38
C ARG A 59 2.79 11.24 -0.66
N PHE A 60 3.84 11.64 -1.36
CA PHE A 60 5.16 11.84 -0.76
C PHE A 60 5.31 13.27 -0.26
N GLU A 61 5.72 13.40 1.00
CA GLU A 61 5.99 14.68 1.64
C GLU A 61 7.41 14.71 2.18
N ARG A 62 8.13 15.80 1.94
CA ARG A 62 9.48 15.96 2.47
C ARG A 62 9.47 16.68 3.81
N SER A 63 10.21 16.13 4.76
CA SER A 63 10.50 16.76 6.05
C SER A 63 11.97 16.61 6.38
N GLY A 64 12.77 17.61 6.03
CA GLY A 64 14.22 17.61 6.19
C GLY A 64 14.89 16.40 5.50
N PRO A 65 15.59 15.52 6.25
CA PRO A 65 16.24 14.32 5.71
C PRO A 65 15.29 13.14 5.49
N LYS A 66 13.99 13.30 5.80
CA LYS A 66 12.99 12.24 5.66
C LYS A 66 12.02 12.54 4.53
N VAL A 67 11.53 11.45 3.93
CA VAL A 67 10.35 11.46 3.05
C VAL A 67 9.27 10.63 3.70
N LEU A 68 8.10 11.20 3.89
CA LEU A 68 6.93 10.53 4.46
C LEU A 68 6.01 10.09 3.33
N LEU A 69 5.52 8.85 3.40
CA LEU A 69 4.38 8.40 2.60
C LEU A 69 3.12 8.60 3.45
N THR A 70 2.42 9.70 3.19
CA THR A 70 1.23 10.09 3.94
C THR A 70 -0.02 9.64 3.19
N GLN A 71 -0.92 8.95 3.88
CA GLN A 71 -2.26 8.61 3.40
C GLN A 71 -3.24 9.72 3.78
N SER A 72 -3.90 10.26 2.77
CA SER A 72 -4.98 11.23 2.92
C SER A 72 -6.25 10.55 3.46
N ASN A 73 -6.98 11.23 4.33
CA ASN A 73 -8.26 10.76 4.83
C ASN A 73 -9.42 11.33 4.00
N TYR A 74 -9.96 10.51 3.10
CA TYR A 74 -11.08 10.90 2.23
C TYR A 74 -12.46 10.48 2.77
N GLU A 75 -12.52 9.78 3.90
CA GLU A 75 -13.78 9.45 4.57
C GLU A 75 -14.42 10.71 5.19
N PHE A 76 -13.61 11.73 5.52
CA PHE A 76 -14.05 13.01 6.04
C PHE A 76 -13.48 14.11 5.14
N ARG A 77 -14.33 14.83 4.42
CA ARG A 77 -13.88 15.85 3.45
C ARG A 77 -14.87 16.99 3.32
N ALA A 78 -14.45 18.10 2.73
CA ALA A 78 -15.35 19.17 2.32
C ALA A 78 -15.39 19.23 0.80
N VAL A 79 -16.57 19.05 0.21
CA VAL A 79 -16.80 19.20 -1.25
C VAL A 79 -17.10 20.67 -1.54
N THR A 80 -16.03 21.45 -1.63
CA THR A 80 -16.09 22.92 -1.74
C THR A 80 -14.86 23.42 -2.51
N ASP A 81 -15.01 24.57 -3.16
CA ASP A 81 -13.90 25.28 -3.80
C ASP A 81 -13.15 26.17 -2.78
N HIS A 82 -13.62 26.28 -1.54
CA HIS A 82 -13.00 27.13 -0.53
C HIS A 82 -11.77 26.46 0.12
N PRO A 83 -10.55 27.00 -0.06
CA PRO A 83 -9.33 26.34 0.40
C PRO A 83 -9.24 26.24 1.93
N ASP A 84 -9.82 27.21 2.66
CA ASP A 84 -9.81 27.19 4.13
C ASP A 84 -10.74 26.13 4.71
N GLU A 85 -11.86 25.81 4.07
CA GLU A 85 -12.78 24.75 4.52
C GLU A 85 -12.12 23.38 4.33
N ARG A 86 -11.51 23.15 3.15
CA ARG A 86 -10.73 21.93 2.88
C ARG A 86 -9.57 21.76 3.86
N ARG A 87 -8.89 22.86 4.20
CA ARG A 87 -7.84 22.84 5.24
C ARG A 87 -8.41 22.52 6.60
N ALA A 88 -9.49 23.18 7.02
CA ALA A 88 -10.09 22.96 8.32
C ALA A 88 -10.47 21.48 8.53
N VAL A 89 -11.07 20.84 7.52
CA VAL A 89 -11.43 19.41 7.61
C VAL A 89 -10.17 18.53 7.66
N ARG A 90 -9.19 18.74 6.78
CA ARG A 90 -7.94 17.97 6.79
C ARG A 90 -7.20 18.09 8.13
N ASP A 91 -7.17 19.28 8.73
CA ASP A 91 -6.50 19.50 10.02
C ASP A 91 -7.35 18.95 11.20
N SER A 92 -8.65 18.71 10.99
CA SER A 92 -9.57 18.15 12.02
C SER A 92 -9.60 16.62 12.02
N PHE A 93 -9.34 15.98 10.88
CA PHE A 93 -9.34 14.51 10.73
C PHE A 93 -7.96 14.01 10.37
N ALA A 94 -7.42 13.14 11.23
CA ALA A 94 -6.04 12.69 11.11
C ALA A 94 -5.76 11.98 9.78
N GLU A 95 -4.63 12.33 9.18
CA GLU A 95 -3.97 11.58 8.12
C GLU A 95 -3.07 10.50 8.73
N SER A 96 -2.64 9.53 7.92
CA SER A 96 -1.78 8.44 8.40
C SER A 96 -0.45 8.39 7.66
N VAL A 97 0.66 8.59 8.37
CA VAL A 97 1.99 8.34 7.82
C VAL A 97 2.23 6.83 7.77
N LEU A 98 2.21 6.25 6.57
CA LEU A 98 2.38 4.82 6.34
C LEU A 98 3.85 4.36 6.38
N TRP A 99 4.76 5.29 6.08
CA TRP A 99 6.20 5.03 6.11
C TRP A 99 7.00 6.32 6.15
N GLY A 100 8.21 6.26 6.74
CA GLY A 100 9.22 7.30 6.65
C GLY A 100 10.51 6.73 6.05
N PHE A 101 10.92 7.27 4.91
CA PHE A 101 12.18 6.96 4.25
C PHE A 101 13.26 7.96 4.67
N ASP A 102 14.51 7.51 4.73
CA ASP A 102 15.67 8.40 4.83
C ASP A 102 16.22 8.69 3.43
N VAL A 103 16.53 9.97 3.18
CA VAL A 103 17.12 10.40 1.91
C VAL A 103 18.56 9.92 1.83
N ALA A 104 18.86 9.08 0.85
CA ALA A 104 20.21 8.55 0.63
C ALA A 104 21.03 9.41 -0.33
N ALA A 105 20.37 10.02 -1.32
CA ALA A 105 20.97 10.96 -2.26
C ALA A 105 19.91 11.93 -2.79
N GLU A 106 20.36 13.08 -3.29
CA GLU A 106 19.51 14.10 -3.89
C GLU A 106 20.21 14.71 -5.10
N GLU A 107 19.46 14.86 -6.18
CA GLU A 107 19.92 15.55 -7.38
C GLU A 107 18.75 16.25 -8.08
N ALA A 108 18.91 17.54 -8.38
CA ALA A 108 17.95 18.33 -9.15
C ALA A 108 16.49 18.21 -8.65
N GLY A 109 16.29 18.25 -7.31
CA GLY A 109 14.96 18.17 -6.68
C GLY A 109 14.34 16.78 -6.61
N ARG A 110 15.03 15.74 -7.10
CA ARG A 110 14.67 14.33 -6.94
C ARG A 110 15.49 13.73 -5.82
N VAL A 111 14.90 12.81 -5.07
CA VAL A 111 15.62 12.06 -4.03
C VAL A 111 15.61 10.57 -4.31
N LEU A 112 16.69 9.91 -3.89
CA LEU A 112 16.80 8.47 -3.87
C LEU A 112 16.65 7.98 -2.43
N VAL A 113 15.77 7.00 -2.22
CA VAL A 113 15.55 6.38 -0.91
C VAL A 113 15.72 4.86 -0.98
N ASP A 114 16.19 4.25 0.11
CA ASP A 114 16.17 2.79 0.24
C ASP A 114 14.74 2.33 0.57
N ALA A 115 14.11 1.63 -0.37
CA ALA A 115 12.73 1.17 -0.24
C ALA A 115 12.63 -0.32 0.13
N ALA A 116 13.73 -0.98 0.49
CA ALA A 116 13.73 -2.42 0.73
C ALA A 116 12.78 -2.83 1.85
N ALA A 117 12.95 -2.23 3.03
CA ALA A 117 12.11 -2.53 4.18
C ALA A 117 10.63 -2.14 3.97
N PHE A 118 10.38 -1.13 3.14
CA PHE A 118 9.01 -0.73 2.78
C PHE A 118 8.29 -1.84 2.00
N PHE A 119 8.95 -2.42 0.99
CA PHE A 119 8.37 -3.45 0.12
C PHE A 119 8.43 -4.86 0.71
N LEU A 120 9.34 -5.12 1.65
CA LEU A 120 9.49 -6.43 2.31
C LEU A 120 8.68 -6.57 3.60
N ARG A 121 7.79 -5.64 3.91
CA ARG A 121 6.94 -5.71 5.12
C ARG A 121 5.62 -6.44 4.85
N ASP A 122 4.94 -6.80 5.93
CA ASP A 122 3.55 -7.28 5.88
C ASP A 122 2.55 -6.14 5.63
N ALA A 123 2.43 -5.69 4.37
CA ALA A 123 1.54 -4.59 4.00
C ALA A 123 0.06 -5.03 3.85
N HIS A 124 -0.17 -6.34 3.69
CA HIS A 124 -1.50 -6.96 3.55
C HIS A 124 -2.09 -7.45 4.89
N ASP A 125 -1.38 -7.29 6.01
CA ASP A 125 -1.82 -7.74 7.35
C ASP A 125 -2.02 -9.27 7.45
N VAL A 126 -1.15 -10.05 6.81
CA VAL A 126 -1.16 -11.53 6.87
C VAL A 126 -1.10 -12.02 8.32
N THR A 127 -0.20 -11.45 9.11
CA THR A 127 -0.04 -11.79 10.54
C THR A 127 -1.30 -11.48 11.35
N GLY A 128 -1.94 -10.33 11.10
CA GLY A 128 -3.19 -9.96 11.74
C GLY A 128 -4.34 -10.89 11.36
N VAL A 129 -4.46 -11.26 10.08
CA VAL A 129 -5.48 -12.22 9.61
C VAL A 129 -5.29 -13.57 10.30
N LEU A 130 -4.09 -14.16 10.25
CA LEU A 130 -3.79 -15.45 10.88
C LEU A 130 -4.14 -15.44 12.37
N ARG A 131 -3.84 -14.35 13.08
CA ARG A 131 -4.21 -14.18 14.50
C ARG A 131 -5.73 -14.13 14.69
N ARG A 132 -6.44 -13.33 13.89
CA ARG A 132 -7.91 -13.17 13.99
C ARG A 132 -8.66 -14.45 13.64
N THR A 133 -8.10 -15.29 12.78
CA THR A 133 -8.67 -16.60 12.39
C THR A 133 -8.17 -17.75 13.27
N ASN A 134 -7.58 -17.46 14.43
CA ASN A 134 -7.05 -18.45 15.39
C ASN A 134 -6.04 -19.45 14.79
N GLN A 135 -5.20 -18.97 13.87
CA GLN A 135 -4.16 -19.79 13.23
C GLN A 135 -2.78 -19.66 13.90
N GLY A 136 -2.70 -19.03 15.07
CA GLY A 136 -1.44 -18.84 15.81
C GLY A 136 -0.84 -17.45 15.63
N GLN A 137 0.24 -17.19 16.35
CA GLN A 137 0.96 -15.91 16.30
C GLN A 137 2.15 -16.01 15.35
N PHE A 138 1.95 -15.56 14.14
CA PHE A 138 2.98 -15.52 13.12
C PHE A 138 3.74 -14.18 13.15
N GLY A 139 5.05 -14.25 13.00
CA GLY A 139 5.93 -13.10 12.77
C GLY A 139 6.60 -13.21 11.40
N LEU A 140 6.84 -12.07 10.74
CA LEU A 140 7.63 -12.04 9.51
C LEU A 140 9.08 -12.43 9.82
N ASP A 141 9.68 -13.31 9.02
CA ASP A 141 11.10 -13.64 9.08
C ASP A 141 11.85 -12.98 7.92
N PRO A 142 12.54 -11.85 8.15
CA PRO A 142 13.25 -11.12 7.09
C PRO A 142 14.31 -11.94 6.38
N SER A 143 14.91 -12.95 7.03
CA SER A 143 15.96 -13.79 6.44
C SER A 143 15.44 -14.69 5.32
N ARG A 144 14.12 -14.91 5.28
CA ARG A 144 13.39 -15.70 4.28
C ARG A 144 12.48 -14.84 3.39
N CYS A 145 12.76 -13.54 3.33
CA CYS A 145 12.04 -12.60 2.47
C CYS A 145 12.94 -12.12 1.33
N ALA A 146 12.36 -11.96 0.14
CA ALA A 146 13.11 -11.51 -1.03
C ALA A 146 12.19 -10.89 -2.08
N PHE A 147 12.75 -10.02 -2.92
CA PHE A 147 12.06 -9.48 -4.08
C PHE A 147 11.77 -10.56 -5.13
N TYR A 148 10.54 -10.57 -5.64
CA TYR A 148 10.13 -11.42 -6.74
C TYR A 148 10.22 -10.65 -8.07
N LEU A 149 11.43 -10.63 -8.64
CA LEU A 149 11.76 -9.88 -9.86
C LEU A 149 10.94 -10.23 -11.13
N PRO A 150 10.43 -11.47 -11.34
CA PRO A 150 9.64 -11.78 -12.54
C PRO A 150 8.38 -10.91 -12.69
N ARG A 151 7.81 -10.42 -11.57
CA ARG A 151 6.63 -9.54 -11.54
C ARG A 151 6.92 -8.14 -11.00
N THR A 152 8.18 -7.81 -10.76
CA THR A 152 8.61 -6.43 -10.50
C THR A 152 8.83 -5.73 -11.84
N ARG A 153 7.99 -4.74 -12.14
CA ARG A 153 7.90 -4.07 -13.44
C ARG A 153 7.56 -2.60 -13.25
N ASN A 154 7.83 -1.80 -14.26
CA ASN A 154 7.49 -0.39 -14.23
C ASN A 154 6.90 0.01 -15.58
N PHE A 155 5.87 0.85 -15.53
CA PHE A 155 5.07 1.26 -16.67
C PHE A 155 4.79 2.76 -16.54
N PRO A 156 4.36 3.45 -17.63
CA PRO A 156 4.16 4.90 -17.59
C PRO A 156 3.19 5.39 -16.49
N GLN A 157 2.18 4.58 -16.15
CA GLN A 157 1.11 4.97 -15.22
C GLN A 157 1.12 4.18 -13.92
N ASN A 158 2.01 3.20 -13.78
CA ASN A 158 2.11 2.41 -12.56
C ASN A 158 3.49 1.78 -12.34
N SER A 159 3.87 1.65 -11.08
CA SER A 159 5.09 0.99 -10.63
C SER A 159 4.74 -0.21 -9.77
N GLU A 160 5.24 -1.38 -10.14
CA GLU A 160 4.85 -2.67 -9.58
C GLU A 160 6.06 -3.36 -8.94
N VAL A 161 5.94 -3.68 -7.66
CA VAL A 161 6.95 -4.42 -6.91
C VAL A 161 6.30 -5.61 -6.22
N GLU A 162 6.89 -6.78 -6.39
CA GLU A 162 6.40 -8.00 -5.74
C GLU A 162 7.48 -8.56 -4.81
N ALA A 163 7.06 -9.06 -3.65
CA ALA A 163 7.92 -9.64 -2.63
C ALA A 163 7.40 -11.02 -2.22
N THR A 164 8.31 -11.97 -2.10
CA THR A 164 8.08 -13.24 -1.39
C THR A 164 8.33 -12.99 0.09
N LEU A 165 7.31 -13.23 0.92
CA LEU A 165 7.36 -13.03 2.36
C LEU A 165 7.09 -14.33 3.09
N THR A 166 7.94 -14.65 4.06
CA THR A 166 7.80 -15.84 4.91
C THR A 166 7.48 -15.43 6.34
N PHE A 167 6.46 -16.06 6.90
CA PHE A 167 5.99 -15.85 8.25
C PHE A 167 6.14 -17.13 9.06
N THR A 168 6.57 -17.02 10.31
CA THR A 168 6.77 -18.18 11.17
C THR A 168 6.11 -18.10 12.53
N SER A 169 5.75 -19.28 13.04
CA SER A 169 5.13 -19.49 14.34
C SER A 169 5.59 -20.83 14.91
N ASP A 170 5.77 -20.90 16.23
CA ASP A 170 6.02 -22.16 16.94
C ASP A 170 4.72 -22.93 17.22
N ASP A 171 3.57 -22.26 17.16
CA ASP A 171 2.25 -22.82 17.41
C ASP A 171 1.28 -22.47 16.26
N PRO A 172 1.41 -23.12 15.09
CA PRO A 172 0.50 -22.91 13.98
C PRO A 172 -0.86 -23.56 14.28
N GLY A 173 -1.94 -22.90 13.90
CA GLY A 173 -3.29 -23.43 14.07
C GLY A 173 -3.63 -24.51 13.05
N PHE A 174 -4.77 -25.17 13.29
CA PHE A 174 -5.16 -26.38 12.56
C PHE A 174 -5.24 -26.17 11.04
N LEU A 175 -5.87 -25.10 10.55
CA LEU A 175 -6.06 -24.90 9.11
C LEU A 175 -4.74 -24.67 8.40
N VAL A 176 -3.80 -23.95 9.01
CA VAL A 176 -2.45 -23.80 8.44
C VAL A 176 -1.81 -25.17 8.28
N ARG A 177 -1.84 -26.03 9.31
CA ARG A 177 -1.26 -27.38 9.28
C ARG A 177 -1.80 -28.27 8.16
N THR A 178 -3.02 -28.01 7.67
CA THR A 178 -3.63 -28.82 6.60
C THR A 178 -3.35 -28.30 5.19
N VAL A 179 -2.94 -27.03 5.04
CA VAL A 179 -2.81 -26.38 3.72
C VAL A 179 -1.38 -25.98 3.34
N VAL A 180 -0.45 -25.96 4.29
CA VAL A 180 0.97 -25.66 4.01
C VAL A 180 1.87 -26.89 4.24
N PRO A 181 2.95 -27.05 3.45
CA PRO A 181 3.84 -28.20 3.56
C PRO A 181 4.73 -28.19 4.82
N THR A 182 5.00 -27.02 5.39
CA THR A 182 5.71 -26.85 6.67
C THR A 182 4.93 -25.85 7.49
N ASP A 183 4.20 -26.34 8.49
CA ASP A 183 3.20 -25.59 9.25
C ASP A 183 3.76 -24.39 10.02
N GLN A 184 5.00 -24.49 10.49
CA GLN A 184 5.72 -23.40 11.15
C GLN A 184 6.20 -22.29 10.19
N ALA A 185 6.00 -22.44 8.86
CA ALA A 185 6.47 -21.49 7.86
C ALA A 185 5.45 -21.28 6.73
N VAL A 186 4.70 -20.18 6.83
CA VAL A 186 3.74 -19.75 5.81
C VAL A 186 4.41 -18.75 4.88
N THR A 187 4.49 -19.07 3.57
CA THR A 187 5.06 -18.17 2.56
C THR A 187 3.99 -17.69 1.61
N VAL A 188 3.94 -16.39 1.37
CA VAL A 188 3.03 -15.74 0.39
C VAL A 188 3.81 -14.80 -0.51
N ARG A 189 3.17 -14.35 -1.59
CA ARG A 189 3.68 -13.21 -2.38
C ARG A 189 2.76 -12.02 -2.18
N GLN A 190 3.32 -10.89 -1.76
CA GLN A 190 2.65 -9.60 -1.67
C GLN A 190 3.06 -8.72 -2.84
N HIS A 191 2.09 -7.99 -3.40
CA HIS A 191 2.30 -7.05 -4.49
C HIS A 191 2.03 -5.64 -4.01
N HIS A 192 2.83 -4.70 -4.48
CA HIS A 192 2.72 -3.27 -4.26
C HIS A 192 2.56 -2.58 -5.60
N SER A 193 1.46 -1.85 -5.75
CA SER A 193 1.16 -1.09 -6.94
C SER A 193 1.04 0.38 -6.60
N PHE A 194 1.90 1.21 -7.18
CA PHE A 194 1.75 2.68 -7.18
C PHE A 194 1.16 3.09 -8.51
N ILE A 195 -0.06 3.63 -8.51
CA ILE A 195 -0.85 3.89 -9.71
C ILE A 195 -1.16 5.39 -9.78
N GLN A 196 -0.91 5.97 -10.95
CA GLN A 196 -1.28 7.36 -11.22
C GLN A 196 -2.80 7.54 -11.09
N LEU A 197 -3.23 8.58 -10.37
CA LEU A 197 -4.64 8.97 -10.36
C LEU A 197 -5.07 9.49 -11.73
N PRO A 198 -6.35 9.34 -12.11
CA PRO A 198 -6.86 9.98 -13.30
C PRO A 198 -6.65 11.51 -13.23
N GLY A 199 -6.35 12.11 -14.38
CA GLY A 199 -6.17 13.56 -14.46
C GLY A 199 -7.46 14.36 -14.21
N PRO A 200 -7.36 15.70 -14.22
CA PRO A 200 -8.51 16.58 -14.13
C PRO A 200 -9.59 16.25 -15.16
N GLY A 201 -10.87 16.40 -14.79
CA GLY A 201 -12.01 16.15 -15.68
C GLY A 201 -12.49 14.71 -15.72
N TYR A 202 -11.97 13.82 -14.87
CA TYR A 202 -12.62 12.53 -14.63
C TYR A 202 -13.98 12.74 -13.94
N THR A 203 -15.01 12.05 -14.45
CA THR A 203 -16.35 12.08 -13.87
C THR A 203 -16.52 10.84 -12.98
N PRO A 204 -16.66 11.01 -11.64
CA PRO A 204 -16.99 9.90 -10.75
C PRO A 204 -18.31 9.26 -11.16
N ARG A 205 -18.37 7.92 -11.04
CA ARG A 205 -19.62 7.18 -11.24
C ARG A 205 -20.57 7.48 -10.07
N VAL A 206 -21.81 7.86 -10.38
CA VAL A 206 -22.88 7.93 -9.37
C VAL A 206 -23.15 6.53 -8.83
N PHE A 207 -23.35 6.42 -7.51
CA PHE A 207 -23.74 5.16 -6.91
C PHE A 207 -25.04 4.65 -7.53
N ASP A 208 -25.04 3.37 -7.92
CA ASP A 208 -26.23 2.68 -8.42
C ASP A 208 -26.45 1.45 -7.54
N PRO A 209 -27.54 1.40 -6.75
CA PRO A 209 -27.79 0.29 -5.83
C PRO A 209 -27.97 -1.05 -6.57
N ARG A 210 -28.26 -1.04 -7.88
CA ARG A 210 -28.38 -2.25 -8.70
C ARG A 210 -27.03 -2.86 -9.05
N ALA A 211 -25.93 -2.12 -8.91
CA ALA A 211 -24.59 -2.63 -9.16
C ALA A 211 -24.15 -3.65 -8.10
N GLY A 212 -24.71 -3.60 -6.88
CA GLY A 212 -24.40 -4.55 -5.79
C GLY A 212 -22.97 -4.49 -5.25
N TYR A 213 -22.13 -3.58 -5.76
CA TYR A 213 -20.72 -3.40 -5.37
C TYR A 213 -20.25 -1.96 -5.71
N PHE A 214 -19.08 -1.58 -5.19
CA PHE A 214 -18.40 -0.30 -5.45
C PHE A 214 -19.23 0.96 -5.11
N GLY A 215 -19.98 0.93 -4.00
CA GLY A 215 -20.42 2.15 -3.33
C GLY A 215 -19.24 2.88 -2.70
N MET A 216 -19.35 4.20 -2.58
CA MET A 216 -18.40 5.04 -1.86
C MET A 216 -19.21 5.92 -0.91
N ASP A 217 -18.86 5.85 0.37
CA ASP A 217 -19.47 6.66 1.42
C ASP A 217 -18.40 7.57 2.03
N TYR A 218 -18.78 8.80 2.37
CA TYR A 218 -17.93 9.78 3.03
C TYR A 218 -18.81 10.81 3.73
N MET A 219 -18.28 11.47 4.75
CA MET A 219 -18.91 12.59 5.42
C MET A 219 -18.47 13.90 4.75
N ASP A 220 -19.43 14.66 4.20
CA ASP A 220 -19.18 15.97 3.61
C ASP A 220 -19.38 17.10 4.63
N TYR A 221 -18.28 17.68 5.10
CA TYR A 221 -18.26 18.79 6.05
C TYR A 221 -18.46 20.16 5.40
N ALA A 222 -18.69 20.23 4.08
CA ALA A 222 -19.23 21.42 3.42
C ALA A 222 -20.76 21.46 3.41
N THR A 223 -21.43 20.39 3.87
CA THR A 223 -22.89 20.31 3.96
C THR A 223 -23.44 21.43 4.84
N PRO A 224 -24.48 22.17 4.40
CA PRO A 224 -25.11 23.20 5.22
C PRO A 224 -25.58 22.63 6.57
N VAL A 225 -25.43 23.40 7.65
CA VAL A 225 -25.78 22.96 9.02
C VAL A 225 -27.24 22.50 9.18
N SER A 226 -28.14 22.94 8.29
CA SER A 226 -29.55 22.54 8.26
C SER A 226 -29.80 21.18 7.60
N GLU A 227 -28.81 20.59 6.94
CA GLU A 227 -28.91 19.34 6.19
C GLU A 227 -28.16 18.21 6.90
N PRO A 228 -28.62 16.95 6.78
CA PRO A 228 -27.89 15.81 7.32
C PRO A 228 -26.59 15.58 6.54
N ILE A 229 -25.53 15.24 7.28
CA ILE A 229 -24.28 14.69 6.74
C ILE A 229 -24.44 13.18 6.54
#